data_AF-A0A1S1WUF9-F1
#
_entry.id   AF-A0A1S1WUF9-F1
#
_cell.length_a   1.000
_cell.length_b   1.000
_cell.length_c   1.000
_cell.angle_alpha   90.00
_cell.angle_beta   90.00
_cell.angle_gamma   90.00
#
_symmetry.space_group_name_H-M   'P 1'
#
loop_
_entity.id
_entity.type
_entity.pdbx_description
1 polymer ?
#
loop_
_entity_poly.entity_id
_entity_poly.type
_entity_poly.pdbx_seq_one_letter_code
_entity_poly.pdbx_strand_id
1 'polypeptide(L)' 'MSAQPTHTVQPYGVAIQQAIAEGSLPQMKQLHKQSEQYLNDLRAQLKNLESEISRLEKR' A
#
# COMPACT_ATOMS: atom_id res chain seq x y z
N MET A 1 12.75 -19.13 -11.29
CA MET A 1 12.38 -18.88 -9.88
C MET A 1 12.03 -17.42 -9.76
N SER A 2 10.75 -17.07 -9.84
CA SER A 2 10.27 -15.69 -9.77
C SER A 2 10.14 -15.31 -8.30
N ALA A 3 10.97 -14.40 -7.81
CA ALA A 3 10.86 -13.90 -6.44
C ALA A 3 9.47 -13.24 -6.29
N GLN A 4 8.56 -13.90 -5.57
CA GLN A 4 7.31 -13.27 -5.18
C GLN A 4 7.67 -12.16 -4.18
N PRO A 5 7.29 -10.90 -4.45
CA PRO A 5 7.50 -9.83 -3.48
C PRO A 5 6.72 -10.21 -2.22
N THR A 6 7.45 -10.48 -1.14
CA THR A 6 6.86 -10.68 0.19
C THR A 6 6.25 -9.34 0.59
N HIS A 7 4.97 -9.14 0.30
CA HIS A 7 4.23 -7.98 0.76
C HIS A 7 3.99 -8.16 2.26
N THR A 8 4.98 -7.79 3.06
CA THR A 8 4.77 -7.50 4.47
C THR A 8 3.80 -6.34 4.52
N VAL A 9 2.52 -6.63 4.68
CA VAL A 9 1.50 -5.63 5.00
C VAL A 9 1.91 -5.09 6.37
N GLN A 10 2.72 -4.04 6.37
CA GLN A 10 2.95 -3.28 7.59
C GLN A 10 1.57 -2.79 8.03
N PRO A 11 1.18 -2.95 9.31
CA PRO A 11 -0.04 -2.36 9.81
C PRO A 11 0.16 -0.84 9.88
N TYR A 12 0.07 -0.18 8.71
CA TYR A 12 0.33 1.25 8.54
C TYR A 12 -0.50 2.09 9.52
N GLY A 13 -1.71 1.65 9.85
CA GLY A 13 -2.56 2.30 10.85
C GLY A 13 -1.90 2.42 12.23
N VAL A 14 -1.24 1.37 12.71
CA VAL A 14 -0.57 1.39 14.03
C VAL A 14 0.68 2.27 13.97
N ALA A 15 1.50 2.13 12.92
CA ALA A 15 2.73 2.91 12.77
C ALA A 15 2.43 4.42 12.62
N ILE A 16 1.37 4.79 11.90
CA ILE A 16 0.92 6.18 11.76
C ILE A 16 0.45 6.73 13.11
N GLN A 17 -0.38 5.99 13.85
CA GLN A 17 -0.85 6.41 15.17
C GLN A 17 0.33 6.60 16.15
N GLN A 18 1.29 5.67 16.15
CA GLN A 18 2.49 5.77 16.97
C GLN A 18 3.35 6.98 16.60
N ALA A 19 3.62 7.22 15.31
CA ALA A 19 4.42 8.37 14.89
C ALA A 19 3.75 9.72 15.22
N ILE A 20 2.42 9.79 15.18
CA ILE A 20 1.66 10.96 15.64
C ILE A 20 1.78 11.12 17.17
N ALA A 21 1.60 10.04 17.93
CA ALA A 21 1.67 10.06 19.39
C ALA A 21 3.09 10.42 19.90
N GLU A 22 4.13 9.95 19.22
CA GLU A 22 5.53 10.22 19.53
C GLU A 22 5.98 11.63 19.07
N GLY A 23 5.20 12.31 18.22
CA GLY A 23 5.51 13.66 17.75
C GLY A 23 6.76 13.78 16.87
N SER A 24 7.24 12.66 16.32
CA SER A 24 8.50 12.61 15.58
C SER A 24 8.31 12.99 14.10
N LEU A 25 8.59 14.26 13.80
CA LEU A 25 8.45 14.81 12.44
C LEU A 25 9.18 14.00 11.34
N PRO A 26 10.42 13.50 11.54
CA PRO A 26 11.09 12.67 10.54
C PRO A 26 10.37 11.35 10.28
N GLN A 27 9.91 10.66 11.34
CA GLN A 27 9.16 9.40 11.20
C GLN A 27 7.82 9.63 10.51
N MET A 28 7.11 10.72 10.86
CA MET A 28 5.85 11.09 10.21
C MET A 28 6.03 11.32 8.71
N LYS A 29 7.06 12.08 8.29
CA LYS A 29 7.35 12.32 6.87
C LYS A 29 7.69 11.05 6.12
N GLN A 30 8.49 10.17 6.73
CA GLN A 30 8.86 8.90 6.14
C GLN A 30 7.64 7.99 5.94
N LEU A 31 6.82 7.85 6.98
CA LEU A 31 5.59 7.05 6.92
C LEU A 31 4.60 7.60 5.89
N HIS A 32 4.47 8.93 5.79
CA HIS A 32 3.63 9.56 4.76
C HIS A 32 4.07 9.16 3.36
N LYS A 33 5.35 9.36 3.02
CA LYS A 33 5.90 9.03 1.70
C LYS A 33 5.74 7.54 1.36
N GLN A 34 6.01 6.65 2.32
CA GLN A 34 5.86 5.22 2.12
C GLN A 34 4.41 4.83 1.89
N SER A 35 3.48 5.43 2.64
CA SER A 35 2.05 5.19 2.51
C SER A 35 1.51 5.67 1.17
N GLU A 36 1.94 6.85 0.70
CA GLU A 36 1.56 7.36 -0.63
C GLU A 36 2.03 6.45 -1.76
N GLN A 37 3.28 5.96 -1.69
CA GLN A 37 3.81 5.04 -2.67
C GLN A 37 3.01 3.72 -2.68
N TYR A 38 2.76 3.16 -1.50
CA TYR A 38 1.95 1.95 -1.36
C TYR A 38 0.53 2.13 -1.93
N LEU A 39 -0.12 3.27 -1.67
CA LEU A 39 -1.46 3.57 -2.21
C LEU A 39 -1.45 3.66 -3.74
N ASN A 40 -0.41 4.21 -4.33
CA ASN A 40 -0.29 4.28 -5.79
C ASN A 40 -0.08 2.90 -6.42
N ASP A 41 0.79 2.08 -5.83
CA ASP A 41 1.01 0.70 -6.29
C ASP A 41 -0.27 -0.13 -6.13
N LEU A 42 -0.98 0.00 -5.01
CA LEU A 42 -2.24 -0.68 -4.76
C LEU A 42 -3.32 -0.25 -5.77
N ARG A 43 -3.45 1.05 -6.06
CA ARG A 43 -4.38 1.54 -7.10
C ARG A 43 -4.08 0.95 -8.47
N ALA A 44 -2.80 0.83 -8.85
CA ALA A 44 -2.42 0.22 -10.11
C ALA A 44 -2.80 -1.27 -10.16
N GLN A 45 -2.56 -2.01 -9.07
CA GLN A 45 -2.94 -3.42 -8.97
C GLN A 45 -4.47 -3.61 -8.99
N LEU A 46 -5.22 -2.75 -8.29
CA LEU A 46 -6.68 -2.77 -8.30
C LEU A 46 -7.25 -2.51 -9.70
N LYS A 47 -6.64 -1.62 -10.48
CA LYS A 47 -7.04 -1.39 -11.87
C LYS A 47 -6.86 -2.64 -12.74
N ASN A 48 -5.76 -3.36 -12.56
CA ASN A 48 -5.53 -4.62 -13.27
C ASN A 48 -6.56 -5.67 -12.86
N LEU A 49 -6.87 -5.76 -11.56
CA LEU A 49 -7.90 -6.66 -11.04
C LEU A 49 -9.29 -6.33 -11.62
N GLU A 50 -9.67 -5.05 -11.66
CA GLU A 50 -10.95 -4.60 -12.25
C GLU A 50 -11.05 -4.97 -13.74
N SER A 51 -9.96 -4.82 -14.49
CA SER A 51 -9.91 -5.22 -15.90
C SER A 51 -10.10 -6.73 -16.07
N GLU A 52 -9.49 -7.54 -15.21
CA GLU A 52 -9.64 -9.00 -15.26
C GLU A 52 -11.05 -9.45 -14.87
N ILE A 53 -11.65 -8.82 -13.84
CA ILE A 53 -13.05 -9.04 -13.48
C ILE A 53 -13.96 -8.74 -14.68
N SER A 54 -13.82 -7.55 -15.27
CA SER A 54 -14.61 -7.14 -16.44
C SER A 54 -14.45 -8.07 -17.64
N ARG A 55 -13.26 -8.64 -17.84
CA ARG A 55 -12.99 -9.63 -18.90
C ARG A 55 -13.74 -10.94 -18.64
N LEU A 56 -13.78 -11.38 -17.39
CA LEU A 56 -14.42 -12.63 -16.99
C LEU A 56 -15.96 -12.52 -16.93
N GLU A 57 -16.51 -11.37 -16.56
CA GLU A 57 -17.97 -11.14 -16.53
C GLU A 57 -18.62 -11.05 -17.91
N LYS A 58 -17.84 -10.69 -18.94
CA LYS A 58 -18.30 -10.63 -20.34
C LYS A 58 -18.31 -11.98 -21.05
N ARG A 59 -17.83 -13.04 -20.38
CA ARG A 59 -17.79 -14.40 -20.91
C ARG A 59 -19.08 -15.15 -20.60
#